data_AF-A0A7W0J869-F1
#
_entry.id   AF-A0A7W0J869-F1
#
_cell.length_a   1.000
_cell.length_b   1.000
_cell.length_c   1.000
_cell.angle_alpha   90.00
_cell.angle_beta   90.00
_cell.angle_gamma   90.00
#
_symmetry.space_group_name_H-M   'P 1'
#
loop_
_entity.id
_entity.type
_entity.pdbx_description
1 polymer ?
#
loop_
_entity_poly.entity_id
_entity_poly.type
_entity_poly.pdbx_seq_one_letter_code
_entity_poly.pdbx_strand_id
1 'polypeptide(L)'
;MPEETKKRKGGQPGNHNALRHGRYIAKENIHFVHATAVDQLDTLDQLIIAVKKTIEYTYRVGLKAETTQEINKTLNSLSLASIGLCRMLHMRDRLTNTPQFPELGDEYKELLELFQKTFAAEQ
;
A
#
# COMPACT_ATOMS: atom_id res chain seq x y z
N MET A 1 -9.31 -23.77 -43.21
CA MET A 1 -10.09 -22.97 -42.24
C MET A 1 -9.36 -23.10 -40.90
N PRO A 2 -8.69 -22.07 -40.37
CA PRO A 2 -8.10 -22.18 -39.04
C PRO A 2 -9.22 -22.09 -38.00
N GLU A 3 -9.26 -23.03 -37.05
CA GLU A 3 -10.25 -23.03 -35.98
C GLU A 3 -10.04 -21.84 -35.04
N GLU A 4 -11.09 -21.05 -34.84
CA GLU A 4 -11.11 -19.95 -33.88
C GLU A 4 -11.02 -20.51 -32.45
N THR A 5 -9.86 -20.35 -31.81
CA THR A 5 -9.71 -20.58 -30.38
C THR A 5 -10.63 -19.63 -29.61
N LYS A 6 -11.72 -20.15 -29.04
CA LYS A 6 -12.66 -19.41 -28.19
C LYS A 6 -11.90 -18.65 -27.09
N LYS A 7 -11.91 -17.31 -27.17
CA LYS A 7 -11.35 -16.43 -26.12
C LYS A 7 -12.02 -16.78 -24.79
N ARG A 8 -11.23 -17.14 -23.78
CA ARG A 8 -11.72 -17.35 -22.41
C ARG A 8 -12.40 -16.06 -21.96
N LYS A 9 -13.68 -16.14 -21.61
CA LYS A 9 -14.46 -15.03 -21.04
C LYS A 9 -13.87 -14.68 -19.67
N GLY A 10 -12.82 -13.85 -19.65
CA GLY A 10 -12.31 -13.22 -18.45
C GLY A 10 -13.38 -12.28 -17.90
N GLY A 11 -13.67 -12.42 -16.61
CA GLY A 11 -14.74 -11.70 -15.93
C GLY A 11 -14.64 -10.19 -16.11
N GLN A 12 -15.80 -9.57 -16.19
CA GLN A 12 -15.96 -8.13 -16.32
C GLN A 12 -15.08 -7.38 -15.31
N PRO A 13 -14.30 -6.36 -15.72
CA PRO A 13 -13.53 -5.54 -14.80
C PRO A 13 -14.45 -4.99 -13.71
N GLY A 14 -14.13 -5.27 -12.44
CA GLY A 14 -14.96 -4.88 -11.29
C GLY A 14 -15.82 -6.00 -10.70
N ASN A 15 -15.89 -7.19 -11.33
CA ASN A 15 -16.54 -8.34 -10.71
C ASN A 15 -15.66 -8.94 -9.61
N HIS A 16 -16.02 -8.67 -8.35
CA HIS A 16 -15.33 -9.19 -7.16
C HIS A 16 -15.22 -10.72 -7.14
N ASN A 17 -16.18 -11.44 -7.73
CA ASN A 17 -16.13 -12.90 -7.82
C ASN A 17 -15.07 -13.39 -8.82
N ALA A 18 -14.83 -12.66 -9.91
CA ALA A 18 -13.77 -13.01 -10.86
C ALA A 18 -12.37 -12.88 -10.23
N LEU A 19 -12.17 -11.87 -9.37
CA LEU A 19 -10.95 -11.70 -8.58
C LEU A 19 -10.78 -12.80 -7.54
N ARG A 20 -11.85 -13.21 -6.86
CA ARG A 20 -11.84 -14.35 -5.94
C ARG A 20 -11.52 -15.66 -6.67
N HIS A 21 -12.15 -15.94 -7.80
CA HIS A 21 -11.89 -17.17 -8.57
C HIS A 21 -10.48 -17.22 -9.17
N GLY A 22 -9.95 -16.09 -9.65
CA GLY A 22 -8.54 -16.00 -10.05
C GLY A 22 -7.58 -16.34 -8.91
N ARG A 23 -7.89 -15.88 -7.68
CA ARG A 23 -7.12 -16.20 -6.46
C ARG A 23 -7.15 -17.69 -6.09
N TYR A 24 -8.31 -18.36 -6.18
CA TYR A 24 -8.39 -19.80 -5.91
C TYR A 24 -7.58 -20.63 -6.90
N ILE A 25 -7.54 -20.22 -8.17
CA ILE A 25 -6.80 -20.93 -9.23
C ILE A 25 -5.29 -20.77 -9.06
N ALA A 26 -4.83 -19.61 -8.56
CA ALA A 26 -3.40 -19.32 -8.43
C ALA A 26 -2.68 -20.15 -7.36
N LYS A 27 -3.39 -20.83 -6.43
CA LYS A 27 -2.80 -21.57 -5.28
C LYS A 27 -1.66 -20.80 -4.59
N GLU A 28 -1.71 -19.48 -4.60
CA GLU A 28 -0.75 -18.67 -3.87
C GLU A 28 -1.10 -18.80 -2.40
N ASN A 29 -0.29 -19.57 -1.68
CA ASN A 29 -0.26 -19.55 -0.23
C ASN A 29 0.25 -18.16 0.18
N ILE A 30 -0.66 -17.19 0.30
CA ILE A 30 -0.37 -15.95 1.00
C ILE A 30 -0.17 -16.37 2.45
N HIS A 31 1.09 -16.58 2.84
CA HIS A 31 1.44 -16.67 4.24
C HIS A 31 1.10 -15.32 4.86
N PHE A 32 -0.03 -15.29 5.58
CA PHE A 32 -0.32 -14.20 6.51
C PHE A 32 0.71 -14.29 7.62
N VAL A 33 1.85 -13.65 7.40
CA VAL A 33 2.74 -13.31 8.50
C VAL A 33 1.94 -12.32 9.33
N HIS A 34 1.57 -12.72 10.55
CA HIS A 34 0.98 -11.82 11.54
C HIS A 34 2.06 -10.81 11.95
N ALA A 35 2.31 -9.82 11.10
CA ALA A 35 3.15 -8.69 11.43
C ALA A 35 2.42 -7.87 12.48
N THR A 36 3.07 -7.63 13.61
CA THR A 36 2.53 -6.72 14.62
C THR A 36 2.42 -5.31 14.03
N ALA A 37 1.60 -4.44 14.64
CA ALA A 37 1.52 -3.05 14.21
C ALA A 37 2.91 -2.35 14.24
N VAL A 38 3.79 -2.78 15.15
CA VAL A 38 5.18 -2.30 15.25
C VAL A 38 6.01 -2.76 14.05
N ASP A 39 5.93 -4.04 13.68
CA ASP A 39 6.66 -4.57 12.51
C ASP A 39 6.25 -3.87 11.20
N GLN A 40 4.96 -3.54 11.08
CA GLN A 40 4.42 -2.81 9.94
C GLN A 40 4.94 -1.36 9.89
N LEU A 41 5.02 -0.69 11.04
CA LEU A 41 5.57 0.66 11.15
C LEU A 41 7.07 0.68 10.83
N ASP A 42 7.85 -0.26 11.37
CA ASP A 42 9.29 -0.35 11.10
C ASP A 42 9.57 -0.60 9.61
N THR A 43 8.80 -1.51 9.00
CA THR A 43 8.89 -1.79 7.56
C THR A 43 8.56 -0.53 6.74
N LEU A 44 7.51 0.19 7.11
CA LEU A 44 7.12 1.43 6.44
C LEU A 44 8.18 2.52 6.57
N ASP A 45 8.80 2.67 7.74
CA ASP A 45 9.87 3.64 7.98
C ASP A 45 11.11 3.33 7.14
N GLN A 46 11.48 2.05 7.03
CA GLN A 46 12.56 1.62 6.14
C GLN A 46 12.25 1.92 4.67
N LEU A 47 11.01 1.69 4.22
CA LEU A 47 10.58 2.02 2.86
C LEU A 47 10.60 3.53 2.57
N ILE A 48 10.16 4.35 3.53
CA ILE A 48 10.24 5.81 3.43
C ILE A 48 11.69 6.24 3.26
N ILE A 49 12.61 5.71 4.07
CA ILE A 49 14.04 6.00 3.96
C ILE A 49 14.59 5.59 2.59
N ALA A 50 14.25 4.38 2.12
CA ALA A 50 14.69 3.88 0.83
C ALA A 50 14.20 4.75 -0.33
N VAL A 51 12.93 5.17 -0.32
CA VAL A 51 12.39 6.05 -1.37
C VAL A 51 13.03 7.44 -1.34
N LYS A 52 13.29 8.02 -0.16
CA LYS A 52 14.05 9.28 -0.05
C LYS A 52 15.43 9.18 -0.68
N LYS A 53 16.17 8.10 -0.38
CA LYS A 53 17.48 7.82 -1.00
C LYS A 53 17.37 7.67 -2.52
N THR A 54 16.34 6.99 -3.01
CA THR A 54 16.08 6.84 -4.45
C THR A 54 15.79 8.18 -5.13
N ILE A 55 15.01 9.06 -4.49
CA ILE A 55 14.74 10.41 -5.00
C ILE A 55 16.05 11.19 -5.13
N GLU A 56 16.87 11.19 -4.07
CA GLU A 56 18.15 11.90 -4.06
C GLU A 56 19.11 11.36 -5.13
N TYR A 57 19.23 10.04 -5.25
CA TYR A 57 20.03 9.39 -6.28
C TYR A 57 19.53 9.73 -7.69
N THR A 58 18.23 9.59 -7.94
CA THR A 58 17.60 9.87 -9.23
C THR A 58 17.82 11.33 -9.63
N TYR A 59 17.71 12.26 -8.69
CA TYR A 59 18.00 13.67 -8.92
C TYR A 59 19.46 13.88 -9.33
N ARG A 60 20.42 13.32 -8.57
CA ARG A 60 21.86 13.44 -8.88
C ARG A 60 22.23 12.87 -10.24
N VAL A 61 21.65 11.73 -10.63
CA VAL A 61 21.84 11.16 -11.97
C VAL A 61 21.22 12.07 -13.03
N GLY A 62 20.02 12.57 -12.77
CA GLY A 62 19.29 13.47 -13.64
C GLY A 62 20.00 14.80 -13.94
N LEU A 63 20.82 15.31 -13.01
CA LEU A 63 21.65 16.50 -13.24
C LEU A 63 22.65 16.33 -14.39
N LYS A 64 22.98 15.09 -14.76
CA LYS A 64 23.90 14.75 -15.86
C LYS A 64 23.16 14.43 -17.16
N ALA A 65 21.84 14.58 -17.20
CA ALA A 65 21.05 14.30 -18.39
C ALA A 65 21.33 15.34 -19.47
N GLU A 66 21.68 14.89 -20.68
CA GLU A 66 22.02 15.78 -21.81
C GLU A 66 20.86 15.89 -22.79
N THR A 67 19.97 14.89 -22.79
CA THR A 67 18.85 14.82 -23.72
C THR A 67 17.51 15.13 -23.04
N THR A 68 16.60 15.75 -23.79
CA THR A 68 15.22 16.01 -23.33
C THR A 68 14.51 14.73 -22.90
N GLN A 69 14.81 13.60 -23.55
CA GLN A 69 14.22 12.30 -23.19
C GLN A 69 14.69 11.83 -21.80
N GLU A 70 15.97 11.96 -21.48
CA GLU A 70 16.52 11.62 -20.17
C GLU A 70 16.01 12.57 -19.07
N ILE A 71 15.88 13.87 -19.38
CA ILE A 71 15.30 14.86 -18.48
C ILE A 71 13.84 14.47 -18.16
N ASN A 72 13.02 14.21 -19.19
CA ASN A 72 11.63 13.81 -19.00
C ASN A 72 11.49 12.51 -18.21
N LYS A 73 12.36 11.52 -18.49
CA LYS A 73 12.39 10.26 -17.74
C LYS A 73 12.72 10.50 -16.27
N THR A 74 13.73 11.32 -15.99
CA THR A 74 14.12 11.71 -14.63
C THR A 74 12.97 12.38 -13.90
N LEU A 75 12.33 13.38 -14.50
CA LEU A 75 11.21 14.10 -13.90
C LEU A 75 10.02 13.19 -13.62
N ASN A 76 9.71 12.26 -14.53
CA ASN A 76 8.65 11.26 -14.31
C ASN A 76 8.98 10.33 -13.14
N SER A 77 10.22 9.83 -13.07
CA SER A 77 10.66 8.98 -11.96
C SER A 77 10.62 9.71 -10.62
N LEU A 78 11.05 10.97 -10.58
CA LEU A 78 10.98 11.82 -9.38
C LEU A 78 9.53 12.08 -8.96
N SER A 79 8.64 12.37 -9.91
CA SER A 79 7.22 12.58 -9.65
C SER A 79 6.56 11.34 -9.05
N LEU A 80 6.78 10.17 -9.65
CA LEU A 80 6.22 8.91 -9.15
C LEU A 80 6.75 8.57 -7.75
N ALA A 81 8.05 8.73 -7.52
CA ALA A 81 8.65 8.49 -6.22
C ALA A 81 8.10 9.46 -5.15
N SER A 82 7.89 10.74 -5.51
CA SER A 82 7.30 11.75 -4.61
C SER A 82 5.85 11.43 -4.26
N ILE A 83 5.04 10.99 -5.22
CA ILE A 83 3.66 10.54 -4.96
C ILE A 83 3.66 9.33 -4.02
N GLY A 84 4.55 8.36 -4.26
CA GLY A 84 4.73 7.20 -3.39
C GLY A 84 5.12 7.61 -1.97
N LEU A 85 6.05 8.56 -1.83
CA LEU A 85 6.48 9.10 -0.55
C LEU A 85 5.32 9.75 0.22
N CYS A 86 4.54 10.61 -0.43
CA CYS A 86 3.37 11.23 0.20
C CYS A 86 2.37 10.18 0.71
N ARG A 87 2.11 9.13 -0.08
CA ARG A 87 1.20 8.03 0.33
C ARG A 87 1.73 7.26 1.53
N MET A 88 3.03 6.96 1.56
CA MET A 88 3.65 6.29 2.71
C MET A 88 3.64 7.15 3.96
N LEU A 89 3.88 8.46 3.84
CA LEU A 89 3.78 9.39 4.96
C LEU A 89 2.36 9.46 5.52
N HIS A 90 1.34 9.55 4.67
CA HIS A 90 -0.06 9.48 5.10
C HIS A 90 -0.42 8.14 5.74
N MET A 91 0.11 7.03 5.21
CA MET A 91 -0.10 5.71 5.80
C MET A 91 0.54 5.61 7.19
N ARG A 92 1.75 6.14 7.34
CA ARG A 92 2.47 6.19 8.61
C ARG A 92 1.68 6.99 9.62
N ASP A 93 1.23 8.18 9.24
CA ASP A 93 0.41 9.06 10.08
C ASP A 93 -0.85 8.33 10.59
N ARG A 94 -1.55 7.60 9.71
CA ARG A 94 -2.73 6.81 10.08
C ARG A 94 -2.45 5.60 10.98
N LEU A 95 -1.24 5.04 10.93
CA LEU A 95 -0.85 3.92 11.78
C LEU A 95 -0.36 4.40 13.15
N THR A 96 0.24 5.61 13.23
CA THR A 96 0.70 6.20 14.49
C THR A 96 -0.38 6.98 15.22
N ASN A 97 -1.29 7.63 14.48
CA ASN A 97 -2.40 8.37 15.06
C ASN A 97 -3.63 7.49 15.07
N THR A 98 -4.17 7.24 16.26
CA THR A 98 -5.49 6.60 16.40
C THR A 98 -6.52 7.46 15.66
N PRO A 99 -7.37 6.88 14.79
CA PRO A 99 -8.45 7.64 14.16
C PRO A 99 -9.31 8.24 15.27
N GLN A 100 -9.25 9.56 15.40
CA GLN A 100 -10.15 10.28 16.27
C GLN A 100 -11.48 10.38 15.54
N PHE A 101 -12.54 9.87 16.16
CA PHE A 101 -13.91 10.11 15.73
C PHE A 101 -14.45 11.24 16.60
N PRO A 102 -14.15 12.51 16.28
CA PRO A 102 -14.58 13.64 17.12
C PRO A 102 -16.10 13.68 17.29
N GLU A 103 -16.84 13.14 16.33
CA GLU A 103 -18.30 13.01 16.38
C GLU A 103 -18.80 12.02 17.45
N LEU A 104 -17.99 11.02 17.83
CA LEU A 104 -18.32 10.09 18.92
C LEU A 104 -17.90 10.61 20.29
N GLY A 105 -17.09 11.67 20.37
CA GLY A 105 -16.69 12.28 21.65
C GLY A 105 -16.22 11.27 22.71
N ASP A 106 -16.83 11.31 23.90
CA ASP A 106 -16.52 10.41 25.01
C ASP A 106 -17.05 8.97 24.81
N GLU A 107 -18.06 8.75 23.95
CA GLU A 107 -18.59 7.41 23.65
C GLU A 107 -17.53 6.52 22.98
N TYR A 108 -16.62 7.10 22.20
CA TYR A 108 -15.52 6.34 21.59
C TYR A 108 -14.60 5.74 22.66
N LYS A 109 -14.32 6.48 23.75
CA LYS A 109 -13.48 5.98 24.84
C LYS A 109 -14.16 4.84 25.59
N GLU A 110 -15.46 4.98 25.88
CA GLU A 110 -16.23 3.93 26.53
C GLU A 110 -16.30 2.65 25.69
N LEU A 111 -16.50 2.78 24.38
CA LEU A 111 -16.47 1.65 23.45
C LEU A 111 -15.08 1.00 23.37
N LEU A 112 -14.01 1.81 23.38
CA LEU A 112 -12.65 1.30 23.38
C LEU A 112 -12.34 0.52 24.66
N GLU A 113 -12.74 1.06 25.82
CA GLU A 113 -12.59 0.40 27.12
C GLU A 113 -13.42 -0.88 27.20
N LEU A 114 -14.66 -0.86 26.70
CA LEU A 114 -15.52 -2.03 26.65
C LEU A 114 -14.90 -3.12 25.76
N PHE A 115 -14.42 -2.74 24.58
CA PHE A 115 -13.73 -3.66 23.67
C PHE A 115 -12.48 -4.26 24.34
N GLN A 116 -11.64 -3.45 24.96
CA GLN A 116 -10.46 -3.93 25.68
C GLN A 116 -10.83 -4.87 26.82
N LYS A 117 -11.83 -4.53 27.66
CA LYS A 117 -12.27 -5.42 28.74
C LYS A 117 -12.85 -6.74 28.23
N THR A 118 -13.57 -6.71 27.11
CA THR A 118 -14.23 -7.89 26.55
C THR A 118 -13.24 -8.83 25.88
N PHE A 119 -12.25 -8.29 25.16
CA PHE A 119 -11.34 -9.09 24.33
C PHE A 119 -9.92 -9.26 24.91
N ALA A 120 -9.51 -8.47 25.91
CA ALA A 120 -8.25 -8.69 26.64
C ALA A 120 -8.39 -9.66 27.82
N ALA A 121 -9.62 -10.07 28.18
CA ALA A 121 -9.87 -11.06 29.23
C ALA A 121 -9.79 -12.52 28.73
N GLU A 122 -9.64 -12.75 27.42
CA GLU A 122 -9.57 -14.09 26.80
C GLU A 122 -8.14 -14.53 26.41
N GLN A 123 -7.08 -13.89 26.93
CA GLN A 123 -5.69 -14.35 26.79
C GLN A 123 -5.08 -14.79 28.12
#